data_AF-A0A934CIG3-F1
#
_entry.id   AF-A0A934CIG3-F1
#
_cell.length_a   1.000
_cell.length_b   1.000
_cell.length_c   1.000
_cell.angle_alpha   90.00
_cell.angle_beta   90.00
_cell.angle_gamma   90.00
#
_symmetry.space_group_name_H-M   'P 1'
#
loop_
_entity.id
_entity.type
_entity.pdbx_description
1 polymer ?
#
loop_
_entity_poly.entity_id
_entity_poly.type
_entity_poly.pdbx_seq_one_letter_code
_entity_poly.pdbx_strand_id
1 'polypeptide(L)'
;MNWKTLARAAALLAGLAAFGAQAVPSLGDKLPRVAKGTADHGKFKELQRVFKSGPDVTKACLACHTDAAQQVQHTRHWTWEVVDPKTGQMLGKKNLINNFCTTTVSNEKDCMACHAGYGWQDKSFDFSREDNVDCLICHDSTGTYRKLPGDAGHPVYVRKEFPAGSGKFVEAVDLATVAQKVAMPSRANCGSCHFFGAGGDGTKHGDLDSSLKKPGKHLDVHMDAAGLNFSCVACHKTVDHQVPGSRYEFAASRSGPPTPRGKYDAEPAACQACHGDKPHHENPLLMDRLNVHTDKLACQTCHVPQFARNAIGTEKSWDWSTATKMGPEGKPIVVKDSAGRRAFDSKKGNFAWDSFLIPEYRWFNGKVAFKTLGEKIDPAGVVEINRPEGKPGDPGARIWPFKVHRGKQAYDPELKNLLVVHTAGEDHTALWHNFDWPKAIGTGMQTAGLPWSGKYDFVATEMSWPITHMVAPKGDAVTCAQCHTGEGRLAGVGGVWLPGQHRNAIIDTMGWAVVGLALLGTLIHGGIRVCVLCRRKKGTNPQ
;
A
#
# COMPACT_ATOMS: atom_id res chain seq x y z
N MET A 1 -67.36 19.38 35.56
CA MET A 1 -66.18 18.61 36.05
C MET A 1 -64.93 19.48 35.87
N ASN A 2 -64.83 20.56 36.62
CA ASN A 2 -63.92 20.82 37.75
C ASN A 2 -62.41 20.69 37.40
N TRP A 3 -61.72 21.84 37.36
CA TRP A 3 -60.29 22.03 37.04
C TRP A 3 -59.34 21.23 37.94
N LYS A 4 -59.85 20.69 39.07
CA LYS A 4 -59.09 19.91 40.05
C LYS A 4 -58.75 18.47 39.61
N THR A 5 -59.32 17.95 38.53
CA THR A 5 -58.99 16.61 38.00
C THR A 5 -57.89 16.58 36.94
N LEU A 6 -57.55 17.72 36.30
CA LEU A 6 -56.45 17.78 35.32
C LEU A 6 -55.06 17.95 35.97
N ALA A 7 -55.00 18.42 37.23
CA ALA A 7 -53.74 18.63 37.93
C ALA A 7 -53.13 17.36 38.56
N ARG A 8 -53.87 16.24 38.63
CA ARG A 8 -53.36 14.99 39.22
C ARG A 8 -52.78 13.98 38.22
N ALA A 9 -53.03 14.14 36.92
CA ALA A 9 -52.41 13.30 35.89
C ALA A 9 -51.00 13.78 35.47
N ALA A 10 -50.68 15.06 35.67
CA ALA A 10 -49.36 15.62 35.36
C ALA A 10 -48.30 15.36 36.45
N ALA A 11 -48.69 15.00 37.67
CA ALA A 11 -47.76 14.76 38.78
C ALA A 11 -47.24 13.31 38.87
N LEU A 12 -47.85 12.36 38.15
CA LEU A 12 -47.42 10.95 38.13
C LEU A 12 -46.56 10.56 36.93
N LEU A 13 -46.44 11.43 35.92
CA LEU A 13 -45.53 11.25 34.77
C LEU A 13 -44.19 12.01 34.90
N ALA A 14 -44.06 12.90 35.89
CA ALA A 14 -42.80 13.59 36.19
C ALA A 14 -41.90 12.84 37.20
N GLY A 15 -42.40 11.77 37.83
CA GLY A 15 -41.66 10.99 38.85
C GLY A 15 -40.84 9.81 38.32
N LEU A 16 -40.91 9.50 37.01
CA LEU A 16 -40.19 8.38 36.39
C LEU A 16 -39.04 8.82 35.46
N ALA A 17 -38.80 10.13 35.32
CA ALA A 17 -37.74 10.69 34.47
C ALA A 17 -36.52 11.19 35.25
N ALA A 18 -36.31 10.71 36.48
CA ALA A 18 -35.16 11.08 37.33
C ALA A 18 -34.29 9.89 37.77
N PHE A 19 -34.44 8.71 37.15
CA PHE A 19 -33.34 7.76 37.07
C PHE A 19 -32.50 8.10 35.84
N GLY A 20 -31.75 9.20 35.96
CA GLY A 20 -30.58 9.38 35.13
C GLY A 20 -29.75 8.11 35.27
N ALA A 21 -29.42 7.47 34.16
CA ALA A 21 -28.40 6.45 34.12
C ALA A 21 -27.12 7.10 34.65
N GLN A 22 -26.92 7.01 35.97
CA GLN A 22 -25.61 7.19 36.56
C GLN A 22 -24.79 6.09 35.91
N ALA A 23 -23.96 6.49 34.95
CA ALA A 23 -22.90 5.64 34.46
C ALA A 23 -22.18 5.12 35.70
N VAL A 24 -22.35 3.82 35.99
CA VAL A 24 -21.51 3.15 36.97
C VAL A 24 -20.10 3.42 36.48
N PRO A 25 -19.27 4.19 37.22
CA PRO A 25 -17.90 4.38 36.82
C PRO A 25 -17.33 2.98 36.72
N SER A 26 -16.90 2.57 35.51
CA SER A 26 -16.27 1.27 35.40
C SER A 26 -15.06 1.31 36.34
N LEU A 27 -14.82 0.24 37.10
CA LEU A 27 -13.64 0.15 37.95
C LEU A 27 -12.32 0.39 37.17
N GLY A 28 -12.34 0.42 35.83
CA GLY A 28 -11.22 0.78 34.98
C GLY A 28 -10.85 2.27 34.93
N ASP A 29 -11.75 3.20 35.29
CA ASP A 29 -11.50 4.64 35.14
C ASP A 29 -10.69 5.26 36.29
N LYS A 30 -10.42 4.49 37.36
CA LYS A 30 -9.64 4.92 38.54
C LYS A 30 -8.28 4.26 38.68
N LEU A 31 -7.90 3.37 37.76
CA LEU A 31 -6.54 2.82 37.76
C LEU A 31 -5.60 3.83 37.10
N PRO A 32 -4.47 4.20 37.73
CA PRO A 32 -3.45 4.99 37.06
C PRO A 32 -3.10 4.30 35.74
N ARG A 33 -2.97 5.07 34.65
CA ARG A 33 -2.40 4.57 33.39
C ARG A 33 -0.98 4.07 33.69
N VAL A 34 -0.85 2.80 34.02
CA VAL A 34 0.43 2.12 34.14
C VAL A 34 1.13 2.25 32.78
N ALA A 35 2.45 2.46 32.80
CA ALA A 35 3.25 2.51 31.58
C ALA A 35 2.88 1.34 30.65
N LYS A 36 2.77 1.58 29.34
CA LYS A 36 2.32 0.57 28.36
C LYS A 36 3.25 -0.66 28.23
N GLY A 37 4.39 -0.68 28.93
CA GLY A 37 5.38 -1.74 28.90
C GLY A 37 5.76 -2.20 30.30
N THR A 38 6.45 -3.34 30.37
CA THR A 38 6.92 -3.96 31.61
C THR A 38 8.24 -3.38 32.12
N ALA A 39 8.90 -2.54 31.32
CA ALA A 39 10.20 -1.95 31.61
C ALA A 39 10.25 -0.47 31.19
N ASP A 40 11.00 0.31 31.97
CA ASP A 40 11.36 1.70 31.65
C ASP A 40 12.85 1.74 31.30
N HIS A 41 13.15 1.93 30.01
CA HIS A 41 14.51 1.83 29.50
C HIS A 41 15.42 2.96 30.01
N GLY A 42 14.87 4.09 30.46
CA GLY A 42 15.64 5.17 31.08
C GLY A 42 16.27 4.77 32.42
N LYS A 43 15.81 3.68 33.05
CA LYS A 43 16.30 3.21 34.35
C LYS A 43 17.42 2.17 34.25
N PHE A 44 17.72 1.63 33.07
CA PHE A 44 18.78 0.65 32.89
C PHE A 44 20.15 1.33 32.85
N LYS A 45 21.06 0.91 33.75
CA LYS A 45 22.43 1.45 33.82
C LYS A 45 23.21 1.18 32.53
N GLU A 46 22.90 0.07 31.87
CA GLU A 46 23.45 -0.37 30.59
C GLU A 46 23.20 0.67 29.47
N LEU A 47 22.10 1.45 29.59
CA LEU A 47 21.72 2.50 28.65
C LEU A 47 22.11 3.91 29.11
N GLN A 48 22.62 4.06 30.34
CA GLN A 48 23.11 5.33 30.91
C GLN A 48 24.58 5.56 30.57
N ARG A 49 24.91 5.46 29.29
CA ARG A 49 26.27 5.66 28.77
C ARG A 49 26.26 6.28 27.39
N VAL A 50 27.40 6.80 26.97
CA VAL A 50 27.58 7.30 25.60
C VAL A 50 27.80 6.13 24.67
N PHE A 51 27.01 6.08 23.60
CA PHE A 51 27.16 5.11 22.51
C PHE A 51 27.89 5.75 21.33
N LYS A 52 28.88 5.05 20.76
CA LYS A 52 29.64 5.55 19.60
C LYS A 52 28.99 5.17 18.27
N SER A 53 28.17 4.12 18.26
CA SER A 53 27.57 3.57 17.05
C SER A 53 26.24 2.87 17.33
N GLY A 54 25.44 2.67 16.28
CA GLY A 54 24.24 1.82 16.33
C GLY A 54 24.53 0.41 16.85
N PRO A 55 25.55 -0.32 16.33
CA PRO A 55 25.92 -1.63 16.86
C PRO A 55 26.26 -1.66 18.36
N ASP A 56 26.85 -0.59 18.91
CA ASP A 56 27.11 -0.50 20.35
C ASP A 56 25.83 -0.40 21.19
N VAL A 57 24.77 0.20 20.63
CA VAL A 57 23.43 0.20 21.23
C VAL A 57 22.84 -1.20 21.17
N THR A 58 22.88 -1.85 20.00
CA THR A 58 22.36 -3.22 19.83
C THR A 58 23.03 -4.19 20.80
N LYS A 59 24.36 -4.12 20.98
CA LYS A 59 25.06 -4.93 22.00
C LYS A 59 24.52 -4.73 23.42
N ALA A 60 24.13 -3.50 23.79
CA ALA A 60 23.51 -3.25 25.08
C ALA A 60 22.11 -3.83 25.16
N CYS A 61 21.31 -3.72 24.09
CA CYS A 61 19.98 -4.32 24.02
C CYS A 61 20.02 -5.85 24.18
N LEU A 62 21.00 -6.50 23.55
CA LEU A 62 21.15 -7.96 23.56
C LEU A 62 21.57 -8.54 24.93
N ALA A 63 22.02 -7.71 25.87
CA ALA A 63 22.25 -8.15 27.25
C ALA A 63 20.94 -8.59 27.96
N CYS A 64 19.79 -8.08 27.50
CA CYS A 64 18.47 -8.40 28.05
C CYS A 64 17.52 -9.05 27.03
N HIS A 65 17.66 -8.71 25.75
CA HIS A 65 16.82 -9.21 24.64
C HIS A 65 17.56 -10.26 23.81
N THR A 66 17.97 -11.35 24.46
CA THR A 66 18.92 -12.34 23.91
C THR A 66 18.47 -12.97 22.58
N ASP A 67 17.16 -13.13 22.37
CA ASP A 67 16.63 -13.79 21.18
C ASP A 67 16.19 -12.80 20.08
N ALA A 68 16.14 -11.50 20.39
CA ALA A 68 15.49 -10.52 19.52
C ALA A 68 16.24 -10.32 18.20
N ALA A 69 17.57 -10.28 18.22
CA ALA A 69 18.36 -10.18 16.99
C ALA A 69 18.13 -11.41 16.11
N GLN A 70 18.20 -12.61 16.67
CA GLN A 70 17.95 -13.85 15.92
C GLN A 70 16.54 -13.86 15.32
N GLN A 71 15.53 -13.46 16.08
CA GLN A 71 14.16 -13.33 15.57
C GLN A 71 14.09 -12.40 14.35
N VAL A 72 14.70 -11.21 14.42
CA VAL A 72 14.77 -10.26 13.29
C VAL A 72 15.55 -10.85 12.11
N GLN A 73 16.67 -11.53 12.37
CA GLN A 73 17.52 -12.12 11.34
C GLN A 73 16.80 -13.19 10.50
N HIS A 74 15.80 -13.86 11.07
CA HIS A 74 14.94 -14.82 10.36
C HIS A 74 13.77 -14.17 9.62
N THR A 75 13.76 -12.84 9.43
CA THR A 75 12.69 -12.13 8.73
C THR A 75 13.15 -11.57 7.39
N ARG A 76 12.18 -11.27 6.52
CA ARG A 76 12.39 -10.55 5.27
C ARG A 76 12.91 -9.12 5.47
N HIS A 77 12.74 -8.52 6.64
CA HIS A 77 13.28 -7.19 6.95
C HIS A 77 14.80 -7.21 7.10
N TRP A 78 15.37 -8.35 7.51
CA TRP A 78 16.80 -8.56 7.59
C TRP A 78 17.39 -9.12 6.30
N THR A 79 16.89 -10.26 5.83
CA THR A 79 17.50 -10.97 4.69
C THR A 79 17.27 -10.24 3.37
N TRP A 80 16.16 -9.50 3.26
CA TRP A 80 15.64 -8.99 1.99
C TRP A 80 15.42 -10.08 0.94
N GLU A 81 15.17 -11.31 1.39
CA GLU A 81 15.01 -12.52 0.58
C GLU A 81 13.70 -13.21 0.92
N VAL A 82 13.12 -13.87 -0.08
CA VAL A 82 12.01 -14.80 0.10
C VAL A 82 12.05 -15.83 -1.01
N VAL A 83 11.92 -17.11 -0.67
CA VAL A 83 11.78 -18.17 -1.66
C VAL A 83 10.33 -18.23 -2.11
N ASP A 84 10.08 -18.18 -3.42
CA ASP A 84 8.78 -18.50 -3.97
C ASP A 84 8.52 -20.01 -3.79
N PRO A 85 7.51 -20.41 -3.00
CA PRO A 85 7.26 -21.83 -2.72
C PRO A 85 6.84 -22.64 -3.95
N LYS A 86 6.35 -21.99 -5.02
CA LYS A 86 5.90 -22.66 -6.25
C LYS A 86 7.04 -22.93 -7.21
N THR A 87 7.92 -21.95 -7.39
CA THR A 87 8.99 -21.99 -8.41
C THR A 87 10.36 -22.31 -7.82
N GLY A 88 10.53 -22.19 -6.50
CA GLY A 88 11.83 -22.23 -5.84
C GLY A 88 12.71 -21.01 -6.12
N GLN A 89 12.19 -20.01 -6.86
CA GLN A 89 12.94 -18.82 -7.22
C GLN A 89 13.21 -17.97 -5.98
N MET A 90 14.44 -17.49 -5.83
CA MET A 90 14.81 -16.58 -4.76
C MET A 90 14.43 -15.14 -5.15
N LEU A 91 13.35 -14.66 -4.54
CA LEU A 91 12.86 -13.29 -4.67
C LEU A 91 13.39 -12.42 -3.52
N GLY A 92 12.74 -11.28 -3.29
CA GLY A 92 13.14 -10.33 -2.25
C GLY A 92 13.79 -9.07 -2.82
N LYS A 93 13.90 -8.02 -2.01
CA LYS A 93 14.46 -6.74 -2.48
C LYS A 93 15.91 -6.87 -2.97
N LYS A 94 16.66 -7.83 -2.43
CA LYS A 94 18.05 -8.13 -2.79
C LYS A 94 18.21 -8.74 -4.18
N ASN A 95 17.21 -9.49 -4.67
CA ASN A 95 17.30 -10.30 -5.89
C ASN A 95 16.44 -9.79 -7.06
N LEU A 96 15.67 -8.72 -6.83
CA LEU A 96 14.68 -8.23 -7.78
C LEU A 96 15.08 -6.89 -8.39
N ILE A 97 14.73 -6.75 -9.65
CA ILE A 97 14.74 -5.47 -10.37
C ILE A 97 13.36 -4.81 -10.25
N ASN A 98 13.33 -3.49 -10.21
CA ASN A 98 12.13 -2.65 -10.28
C ASN A 98 12.30 -1.59 -11.38
N ASN A 99 11.24 -0.83 -11.68
CA ASN A 99 11.29 0.30 -12.61
C ASN A 99 11.38 1.67 -11.93
N PHE A 100 11.91 1.71 -10.70
CA PHE A 100 12.29 2.93 -10.00
C PHE A 100 13.81 3.07 -10.05
N CYS A 101 14.50 2.78 -8.95
CA CYS A 101 15.96 2.78 -8.84
C CYS A 101 16.64 1.49 -9.35
N THR A 102 15.94 0.70 -10.19
CA THR A 102 16.39 -0.58 -10.74
C THR A 102 16.66 -1.65 -9.67
N THR A 103 17.83 -1.69 -9.05
CA THR A 103 18.29 -2.77 -8.16
C THR A 103 19.16 -2.26 -7.02
N THR A 104 19.21 -3.03 -5.92
CA THR A 104 20.10 -2.74 -4.79
C THR A 104 21.54 -3.14 -5.07
N VAL A 105 21.76 -4.09 -5.98
CA VAL A 105 23.10 -4.57 -6.34
C VAL A 105 23.92 -3.41 -6.90
N SER A 106 25.16 -3.24 -6.44
CA SER A 106 26.06 -2.09 -6.66
C SER A 106 25.65 -0.77 -6.00
N ASN A 107 24.41 -0.67 -5.49
CA ASN A 107 23.84 0.55 -4.93
C ASN A 107 23.51 0.39 -3.42
N GLU A 108 24.10 -0.59 -2.74
CA GLU A 108 23.70 -1.02 -1.40
C GLU A 108 23.80 0.13 -0.39
N LYS A 109 24.94 0.83 -0.35
CA LYS A 109 25.21 1.93 0.58
C LYS A 109 24.11 2.99 0.63
N ASP A 110 23.50 3.31 -0.52
CA ASP A 110 22.35 4.21 -0.63
C ASP A 110 21.02 3.55 -0.24
N CYS A 111 20.80 2.31 -0.66
CA CYS A 111 19.57 1.57 -0.43
C CYS A 111 19.34 1.18 1.04
N MET A 112 20.42 0.99 1.82
CA MET A 112 20.37 0.51 3.20
C MET A 112 19.93 1.55 4.22
N ALA A 113 19.67 2.78 3.80
CA ALA A 113 18.90 3.73 4.62
C ALA A 113 17.54 3.15 5.06
N CYS A 114 17.01 2.16 4.32
CA CYS A 114 15.77 1.46 4.61
C CYS A 114 15.94 -0.02 5.03
N HIS A 115 17.16 -0.46 5.32
CA HIS A 115 17.41 -1.82 5.83
C HIS A 115 17.34 -1.83 7.37
N ALA A 116 16.90 -2.93 7.97
CA ALA A 116 16.80 -3.09 9.42
C ALA A 116 18.15 -3.48 10.07
N GLY A 117 19.25 -2.93 9.54
CA GLY A 117 20.60 -3.23 9.99
C GLY A 117 21.61 -2.13 9.69
N TYR A 118 22.83 -2.37 10.13
CA TYR A 118 23.97 -1.45 10.09
C TYR A 118 25.13 -2.04 9.28
N GLY A 119 25.70 -1.25 8.37
CA GLY A 119 26.96 -1.59 7.69
C GLY A 119 26.83 -2.45 6.43
N TRP A 120 25.62 -2.67 5.91
CA TRP A 120 25.46 -3.37 4.63
C TRP A 120 25.79 -2.42 3.47
N GLN A 121 27.05 -2.45 3.05
CA GLN A 121 27.59 -1.57 2.01
C GLN A 121 27.84 -2.29 0.67
N ASP A 122 28.02 -3.61 0.69
CA ASP A 122 28.31 -4.45 -0.47
C ASP A 122 28.05 -5.94 -0.13
N LYS A 123 28.46 -6.85 -1.02
CA LYS A 123 28.26 -8.31 -0.88
C LYS A 123 28.98 -8.97 0.31
N SER A 124 29.92 -8.28 0.97
CA SER A 124 30.67 -8.79 2.12
C SER A 124 29.92 -8.68 3.46
N PHE A 125 28.70 -8.11 3.45
CA PHE A 125 27.90 -7.96 4.66
C PHE A 125 27.61 -9.31 5.33
N ASP A 126 27.96 -9.42 6.62
CA ASP A 126 27.76 -10.62 7.42
C ASP A 126 26.37 -10.60 8.07
N PHE A 127 25.44 -11.34 7.47
CA PHE A 127 24.06 -11.49 7.95
C PHE A 127 23.95 -12.27 9.27
N SER A 128 25.02 -12.88 9.79
CA SER A 128 25.02 -13.57 11.08
C SER A 128 25.32 -12.65 12.26
N ARG A 129 25.86 -11.44 12.01
CA ARG A 129 26.22 -10.47 13.06
C ARG A 129 24.99 -9.89 13.73
N GLU A 130 24.65 -10.41 14.91
CA GLU A 130 23.52 -9.94 15.72
C GLU A 130 23.68 -8.47 16.13
N ASP A 131 24.91 -8.01 16.37
CA ASP A 131 25.19 -6.60 16.69
C ASP A 131 24.92 -5.63 15.54
N ASN A 132 24.75 -6.13 14.31
CA ASN A 132 24.37 -5.31 13.16
C ASN A 132 22.85 -5.14 13.00
N VAL A 133 22.01 -5.75 13.84
CA VAL A 133 20.55 -5.53 13.82
C VAL A 133 20.23 -4.12 14.32
N ASP A 134 19.41 -3.38 13.57
CA ASP A 134 18.96 -2.04 13.95
C ASP A 134 17.66 -2.14 14.77
N CYS A 135 17.79 -2.17 16.09
CA CYS A 135 16.62 -2.18 16.98
C CYS A 135 15.87 -0.84 16.99
N LEU A 136 16.57 0.27 16.74
CA LEU A 136 16.06 1.62 16.98
C LEU A 136 15.15 2.12 15.85
N ILE A 137 15.37 1.69 14.61
CA ILE A 137 14.55 2.12 13.46
C ILE A 137 13.05 1.82 13.66
N CYS A 138 12.75 0.70 14.31
CA CYS A 138 11.37 0.29 14.62
C CYS A 138 10.88 0.81 15.97
N HIS A 139 11.77 1.00 16.95
CA HIS A 139 11.39 1.23 18.34
C HIS A 139 11.64 2.65 18.86
N ASP A 140 12.28 3.54 18.10
CA ASP A 140 12.47 4.95 18.49
C ASP A 140 11.13 5.64 18.78
N SER A 141 10.97 6.23 19.96
CA SER A 141 9.82 7.05 20.31
C SER A 141 10.12 8.55 20.38
N THR A 142 11.36 8.98 20.12
CA THR A 142 11.75 10.40 20.17
C THR A 142 11.43 11.10 18.86
N GLY A 143 11.40 10.36 17.74
CA GLY A 143 11.23 10.90 16.40
C GLY A 143 12.50 11.55 15.85
N THR A 144 13.65 11.35 16.50
CA THR A 144 14.95 11.91 16.10
C THR A 144 15.84 10.88 15.42
N TYR A 145 15.54 9.58 15.52
CA TYR A 145 16.35 8.55 14.88
C TYR A 145 16.17 8.58 13.35
N ARG A 146 17.27 8.74 12.61
CA ARG A 146 17.23 8.83 11.15
C ARG A 146 18.47 8.21 10.51
N LYS A 147 18.23 7.40 9.48
CA LYS A 147 19.24 6.88 8.55
C LYS A 147 19.13 7.67 7.25
N LEU A 148 20.27 7.99 6.64
CA LEU A 148 20.30 8.68 5.35
C LEU A 148 20.93 7.78 4.28
N PRO A 149 20.54 7.95 3.00
CA PRO A 149 21.25 7.31 1.89
C PRO A 149 22.73 7.69 1.92
N GLY A 150 23.59 6.72 1.61
CA GLY A 150 25.04 6.91 1.57
C GLY A 150 25.75 6.54 2.88
N ASP A 151 25.06 6.00 3.90
CA ASP A 151 25.70 5.61 5.16
C ASP A 151 25.60 4.10 5.46
N ALA A 152 25.26 3.26 4.47
CA ALA A 152 25.12 1.80 4.64
C ALA A 152 24.20 1.39 5.80
N GLY A 153 23.17 2.19 6.06
CA GLY A 153 22.21 1.95 7.13
C GLY A 153 22.63 2.47 8.51
N HIS A 154 23.75 3.16 8.66
CA HIS A 154 24.03 3.85 9.92
C HIS A 154 23.13 5.08 10.11
N PRO A 155 22.77 5.41 11.37
CA PRO A 155 22.10 6.67 11.66
C PRO A 155 23.07 7.84 11.51
N VAL A 156 22.51 9.05 11.49
CA VAL A 156 23.32 10.27 11.42
C VAL A 156 24.10 10.47 12.73
N TYR A 157 25.40 10.19 12.72
CA TYR A 157 26.28 10.35 13.91
C TYR A 157 26.82 11.77 14.09
N VAL A 158 26.88 12.54 13.01
CA VAL A 158 27.36 13.92 12.99
C VAL A 158 26.38 14.77 12.21
N ARG A 159 26.15 16.01 12.67
CA ARG A 159 25.30 16.96 11.94
C ARG A 159 25.82 17.08 10.50
N LYS A 160 24.94 16.88 9.52
CA LYS A 160 25.29 16.99 8.11
C LYS A 160 24.19 17.64 7.28
N GLU A 161 24.61 18.33 6.23
CA GLU A 161 23.68 18.91 5.26
C GLU A 161 23.11 17.80 4.36
N PHE A 162 21.80 17.73 4.21
CA PHE A 162 21.14 16.74 3.36
C PHE A 162 19.85 17.25 2.70
N PRO A 163 19.76 17.23 1.36
CA PRO A 163 20.83 16.92 0.40
C PRO A 163 22.00 17.91 0.48
N ALA A 164 23.20 17.51 0.04
CA ALA A 164 24.34 18.41 -0.01
C ALA A 164 24.04 19.68 -0.83
N GLY A 165 24.42 20.85 -0.34
CA GLY A 165 24.15 22.15 -0.96
C GLY A 165 22.70 22.63 -0.89
N SER A 166 21.84 22.01 -0.08
CA SER A 166 20.42 22.38 0.05
C SER A 166 20.11 23.45 1.11
N GLY A 167 21.08 23.80 1.94
CA GLY A 167 20.94 24.61 3.16
C GLY A 167 20.23 23.89 4.32
N LYS A 168 19.80 22.63 4.16
CA LYS A 168 19.05 21.87 5.16
C LYS A 168 19.95 20.90 5.89
N PHE A 169 19.92 20.93 7.22
CA PHE A 169 20.74 20.07 8.07
C PHE A 169 19.91 18.99 8.75
N VAL A 170 20.55 17.84 8.95
CA VAL A 170 20.09 16.75 9.79
C VAL A 170 21.05 16.66 10.97
N GLU A 171 20.52 16.79 12.19
CA GLU A 171 21.31 16.72 13.41
C GLU A 171 21.79 15.30 13.70
N ALA A 172 22.85 15.21 14.49
CA ALA A 172 23.32 13.94 15.04
C ALA A 172 22.24 13.32 15.95
N VAL A 173 22.11 12.00 15.87
CA VAL A 173 21.21 11.23 16.74
C VAL A 173 21.86 11.07 18.11
N ASP A 174 21.16 11.51 19.17
CA ASP A 174 21.50 11.14 20.53
C ASP A 174 21.07 9.69 20.79
N LEU A 175 21.99 8.75 20.53
CA LEU A 175 21.76 7.32 20.65
C LEU A 175 21.37 6.90 22.08
N ALA A 176 21.93 7.55 23.11
CA ALA A 176 21.60 7.23 24.49
C ALA A 176 20.15 7.61 24.81
N THR A 177 19.74 8.83 24.42
CA THR A 177 18.36 9.29 24.59
C THR A 177 17.37 8.44 23.81
N VAL A 178 17.70 8.05 22.57
CA VAL A 178 16.84 7.16 21.74
C VAL A 178 16.71 5.79 22.39
N ALA A 179 17.82 5.16 22.80
CA ALA A 179 17.82 3.85 23.43
C ALA A 179 17.00 3.83 24.75
N GLN A 180 17.09 4.89 25.55
CA GLN A 180 16.34 5.03 26.80
C GLN A 180 14.83 5.25 26.58
N LYS A 181 14.42 5.70 25.39
CA LYS A 181 13.03 6.03 25.04
C LYS A 181 12.45 5.07 24.01
N VAL A 182 12.97 3.85 23.90
CA VAL A 182 12.37 2.84 23.01
C VAL A 182 10.94 2.49 23.46
N ALA A 183 10.06 2.28 22.49
CA ALA A 183 8.66 1.96 22.71
C ALA A 183 8.10 1.03 21.63
N MET A 184 6.81 0.69 21.74
CA MET A 184 6.11 -0.02 20.67
C MET A 184 6.09 0.81 19.37
N PRO A 185 6.29 0.17 18.19
CA PRO A 185 6.37 0.90 16.93
C PRO A 185 5.11 1.73 16.63
N SER A 186 5.34 2.99 16.25
CA SER A 186 4.32 3.88 15.70
C SER A 186 4.30 3.82 14.17
N ARG A 187 3.32 4.48 13.54
CA ARG A 187 3.30 4.65 12.08
C ARG A 187 4.52 5.41 11.55
N ALA A 188 5.12 6.30 12.36
CA ALA A 188 6.32 7.03 11.95
C ALA A 188 7.54 6.11 11.84
N ASN A 189 7.65 5.08 12.69
CA ASN A 189 8.74 4.11 12.66
C ASN A 189 8.69 3.28 11.37
N CYS A 190 7.56 2.61 11.11
CA CYS A 190 7.36 1.87 9.86
C CYS A 190 7.50 2.80 8.64
N GLY A 191 6.93 4.00 8.76
CA GLY A 191 6.95 5.03 7.74
C GLY A 191 8.33 5.57 7.37
N SER A 192 9.34 5.46 8.25
CA SER A 192 10.72 5.86 7.95
C SER A 192 11.26 5.18 6.67
N CYS A 193 10.78 3.98 6.38
CA CYS A 193 11.12 3.21 5.18
C CYS A 193 9.90 3.00 4.24
N HIS A 194 8.69 2.87 4.77
CA HIS A 194 7.51 2.52 3.96
C HIS A 194 6.79 3.72 3.34
N PHE A 195 6.96 4.93 3.86
CA PHE A 195 6.40 6.16 3.25
C PHE A 195 7.34 6.74 2.20
N PHE A 196 8.62 6.37 2.25
CA PHE A 196 9.66 6.91 1.38
C PHE A 196 10.21 5.82 0.45
N GLY A 197 10.56 6.20 -0.77
CA GLY A 197 11.16 5.29 -1.74
C GLY A 197 11.50 6.03 -3.01
N ALA A 198 12.40 5.50 -3.83
CA ALA A 198 12.80 6.11 -5.10
C ALA A 198 13.35 7.57 -4.98
N GLY A 199 13.68 8.00 -3.76
CA GLY A 199 14.17 9.35 -3.47
C GLY A 199 13.10 10.37 -3.07
N GLY A 200 11.87 9.94 -2.77
CA GLY A 200 10.79 10.84 -2.34
C GLY A 200 9.77 10.21 -1.40
N ASP A 201 8.90 11.07 -0.85
CA ASP A 201 7.71 10.71 -0.07
C ASP A 201 6.56 10.32 -1.00
N GLY A 202 5.77 9.30 -0.64
CA GLY A 202 4.60 8.83 -1.40
C GLY A 202 4.92 8.28 -2.80
N THR A 203 6.19 8.21 -3.19
CA THR A 203 6.61 7.96 -4.59
C THR A 203 6.22 6.56 -5.08
N LYS A 204 6.38 5.55 -4.22
CA LYS A 204 6.42 4.14 -4.66
C LYS A 204 5.08 3.43 -4.56
N HIS A 205 4.50 3.30 -3.37
CA HIS A 205 3.26 2.54 -3.18
C HIS A 205 2.02 3.38 -3.54
N GLY A 206 2.06 4.68 -3.24
CA GLY A 206 0.97 5.62 -3.51
C GLY A 206 -0.19 5.57 -2.50
N ASP A 207 -0.35 4.48 -1.74
CA ASP A 207 -1.27 4.38 -0.58
C ASP A 207 -0.54 4.49 0.76
N LEU A 208 0.77 4.76 0.75
CA LEU A 208 1.61 4.94 1.92
C LEU A 208 2.54 6.16 1.74
N ASP A 209 2.32 7.19 2.55
CA ASP A 209 3.10 8.43 2.56
C ASP A 209 3.10 9.08 3.97
N SER A 210 3.92 10.12 4.16
CA SER A 210 4.14 10.73 5.48
C SER A 210 2.92 11.37 6.14
N SER A 211 1.86 11.67 5.39
CA SER A 211 0.59 12.16 5.96
C SER A 211 -0.11 11.10 6.84
N LEU A 212 0.22 9.81 6.67
CA LEU A 212 -0.26 8.72 7.52
C LEU A 212 0.39 8.67 8.90
N LYS A 213 1.35 9.56 9.23
CA LYS A 213 1.82 9.72 10.62
C LYS A 213 0.67 10.15 11.54
N LYS A 214 -0.16 11.09 11.09
CA LYS A 214 -1.32 11.61 11.83
C LYS A 214 -2.46 11.95 10.85
N PRO A 215 -3.07 10.94 10.20
CA PRO A 215 -4.06 11.18 9.17
C PRO A 215 -5.40 11.57 9.79
N GLY A 216 -6.25 12.25 9.01
CA GLY A 216 -7.66 12.37 9.32
C GLY A 216 -8.46 11.22 8.70
N LYS A 217 -9.71 11.03 9.16
CA LYS A 217 -10.63 9.98 8.69
C LYS A 217 -10.80 9.87 7.17
N HIS A 218 -10.75 10.99 6.44
CA HIS A 218 -10.90 10.99 4.99
C HIS A 218 -9.74 10.26 4.28
N LEU A 219 -8.55 10.26 4.88
CA LEU A 219 -7.35 9.69 4.29
C LEU A 219 -7.21 8.21 4.61
N ASP A 220 -7.50 7.79 5.84
CA ASP A 220 -7.61 6.38 6.21
C ASP A 220 -8.46 6.23 7.49
N VAL A 221 -9.54 5.45 7.41
CA VAL A 221 -10.48 5.28 8.54
C VAL A 221 -9.91 4.45 9.71
N HIS A 222 -8.94 3.57 9.44
CA HIS A 222 -8.32 2.73 10.47
C HIS A 222 -7.22 3.48 11.21
N MET A 223 -6.43 4.26 10.46
CA MET A 223 -5.31 5.04 10.99
C MET A 223 -5.70 6.44 11.46
N ASP A 224 -6.95 6.88 11.25
CA ASP A 224 -7.50 8.17 11.70
C ASP A 224 -7.05 8.53 13.11
N ALA A 225 -6.27 9.61 13.23
CA ALA A 225 -5.64 10.01 14.49
C ALA A 225 -6.66 10.41 15.57
N ALA A 226 -7.86 10.83 15.17
CA ALA A 226 -8.97 11.16 16.07
C ALA A 226 -9.93 9.98 16.32
N GLY A 227 -9.77 8.88 15.58
CA GLY A 227 -10.61 7.70 15.62
C GLY A 227 -9.89 6.49 16.21
N LEU A 228 -9.90 5.37 15.48
CA LEU A 228 -9.26 4.11 15.89
C LEU A 228 -7.74 4.26 16.08
N ASN A 229 -7.11 5.18 15.35
CA ASN A 229 -5.71 5.55 15.45
C ASN A 229 -4.76 4.34 15.43
N PHE A 230 -5.03 3.34 14.58
CA PHE A 230 -4.23 2.12 14.51
C PHE A 230 -2.78 2.42 14.12
N SER A 231 -1.82 1.85 14.85
CA SER A 231 -0.46 1.68 14.33
C SER A 231 -0.43 0.56 13.28
N CYS A 232 0.63 0.47 12.49
CA CYS A 232 0.80 -0.59 11.49
C CYS A 232 0.69 -1.99 12.13
N VAL A 233 1.30 -2.16 13.31
CA VAL A 233 1.30 -3.42 14.08
C VAL A 233 -0.07 -3.81 14.66
N ALA A 234 -1.08 -2.93 14.58
CA ALA A 234 -2.45 -3.31 14.93
C ALA A 234 -3.03 -4.28 13.89
N CYS A 235 -2.83 -4.02 12.60
CA CYS A 235 -3.23 -4.93 11.51
C CYS A 235 -2.15 -5.97 11.23
N HIS A 236 -0.89 -5.52 11.12
CA HIS A 236 0.28 -6.39 10.97
C HIS A 236 0.72 -6.96 12.32
N LYS A 237 -0.18 -7.68 12.99
CA LYS A 237 0.02 -8.23 14.32
C LYS A 237 1.22 -9.18 14.32
N THR A 238 2.32 -8.71 14.90
CA THR A 238 3.63 -9.35 14.84
C THR A 238 3.83 -10.28 16.04
N VAL A 239 4.43 -11.45 15.80
CA VAL A 239 4.87 -12.44 16.80
C VAL A 239 6.31 -12.81 16.44
N ASP A 240 7.21 -12.91 17.43
CA ASP A 240 8.63 -13.25 17.23
C ASP A 240 9.31 -12.42 16.13
N HIS A 241 9.02 -11.11 16.09
CA HIS A 241 9.44 -10.16 15.03
C HIS A 241 9.03 -10.52 13.59
N GLN A 242 8.26 -11.60 13.38
CA GLN A 242 7.68 -11.97 12.10
C GLN A 242 6.48 -11.09 11.78
N VAL A 243 6.73 -10.00 11.04
CA VAL A 243 5.69 -9.09 10.59
C VAL A 243 4.89 -9.76 9.47
N PRO A 244 3.58 -10.01 9.65
CA PRO A 244 2.76 -10.70 8.65
C PRO A 244 2.38 -9.76 7.50
N GLY A 245 1.96 -10.36 6.39
CA GLY A 245 1.64 -9.64 5.15
C GLY A 245 2.87 -9.54 4.24
N SER A 246 2.67 -9.81 2.96
CA SER A 246 3.75 -9.83 1.98
C SER A 246 3.29 -9.28 0.66
N ARG A 247 4.20 -8.61 -0.05
CA ARG A 247 3.96 -8.26 -1.45
C ARG A 247 4.16 -9.42 -2.43
N TYR A 248 4.72 -10.53 -1.94
CA TYR A 248 5.03 -11.72 -2.71
C TYR A 248 3.92 -12.77 -2.63
N GLU A 249 3.17 -12.74 -1.53
CA GLU A 249 2.08 -13.67 -1.24
C GLU A 249 1.01 -12.93 -0.44
N PHE A 250 -0.18 -12.84 -1.01
CA PHE A 250 -1.30 -12.08 -0.47
C PHE A 250 -2.50 -12.96 -0.21
N ALA A 251 -3.24 -12.55 0.82
CA ALA A 251 -4.60 -12.92 1.13
C ALA A 251 -5.61 -12.44 0.08
N ALA A 252 -5.49 -12.85 -1.19
CA ALA A 252 -6.34 -12.30 -2.25
C ALA A 252 -7.83 -12.61 -2.05
N SER A 253 -8.13 -13.73 -1.41
CA SER A 253 -9.47 -14.07 -0.98
C SER A 253 -9.42 -14.75 0.39
N ARG A 254 -10.19 -14.19 1.32
CA ARG A 254 -10.52 -14.86 2.58
C ARG A 254 -12.04 -14.89 2.72
N SER A 255 -12.55 -16.01 3.18
CA SER A 255 -13.97 -16.24 3.43
C SER A 255 -14.18 -16.72 4.87
N GLY A 256 -15.40 -16.55 5.37
CA GLY A 256 -15.77 -16.90 6.73
C GLY A 256 -15.77 -15.71 7.71
N PRO A 257 -16.07 -16.00 8.99
CA PRO A 257 -16.26 -14.98 10.02
C PRO A 257 -14.96 -14.27 10.41
N PRO A 258 -15.03 -13.12 11.09
CA PRO A 258 -13.88 -12.52 11.75
C PRO A 258 -13.14 -13.54 12.62
N THR A 259 -11.80 -13.50 12.59
CA THR A 259 -10.97 -14.42 13.37
C THR A 259 -10.15 -13.66 14.41
N PRO A 260 -9.96 -14.22 15.62
CA PRO A 260 -9.09 -13.62 16.63
C PRO A 260 -7.67 -13.40 16.09
N ARG A 261 -7.16 -12.17 16.18
CA ARG A 261 -5.77 -11.82 15.85
C ARG A 261 -4.82 -12.31 16.95
N GLY A 262 -3.62 -12.78 16.58
CA GLY A 262 -2.54 -13.09 17.53
C GLY A 262 -2.30 -14.58 17.84
N LYS A 263 -2.93 -15.50 17.11
CA LYS A 263 -2.38 -16.86 16.92
C LYS A 263 -1.42 -16.83 15.72
N TYR A 264 -0.58 -17.85 15.54
CA TYR A 264 0.22 -18.10 14.31
C TYR A 264 -0.69 -18.41 13.08
N ASP A 265 -1.80 -17.67 12.93
CA ASP A 265 -2.92 -17.93 12.02
C ASP A 265 -2.85 -17.04 10.77
N ALA A 266 -3.54 -17.52 9.73
CA ALA A 266 -3.61 -17.02 8.36
C ALA A 266 -3.88 -15.51 8.28
N GLU A 267 -2.89 -14.75 7.80
CA GLU A 267 -3.08 -13.45 7.16
C GLU A 267 -3.88 -12.40 7.98
N PRO A 268 -3.39 -11.97 9.15
CA PRO A 268 -4.09 -11.06 10.06
C PRO A 268 -4.34 -9.66 9.48
N ALA A 269 -3.68 -9.31 8.39
CA ALA A 269 -3.83 -8.02 7.70
C ALA A 269 -5.02 -7.97 6.72
N ALA A 270 -5.72 -9.10 6.47
CA ALA A 270 -6.90 -9.12 5.61
C ALA A 270 -8.11 -8.42 6.27
N CYS A 271 -8.94 -7.73 5.49
CA CYS A 271 -10.14 -7.04 5.98
C CYS A 271 -11.07 -7.98 6.78
N GLN A 272 -11.21 -9.21 6.27
CA GLN A 272 -12.09 -10.24 6.82
C GLN A 272 -11.67 -10.68 8.22
N ALA A 273 -10.41 -10.48 8.63
CA ALA A 273 -9.97 -10.79 9.98
C ALA A 273 -10.76 -10.00 11.05
N CYS A 274 -11.22 -8.77 10.72
CA CYS A 274 -12.05 -7.95 11.60
C CYS A 274 -13.51 -7.87 11.16
N HIS A 275 -13.78 -7.94 9.85
CA HIS A 275 -15.10 -7.65 9.27
C HIS A 275 -15.86 -8.88 8.76
N GLY A 276 -15.22 -10.04 8.64
CA GLY A 276 -15.77 -11.19 7.93
C GLY A 276 -15.91 -10.93 6.43
N ASP A 277 -16.48 -11.88 5.70
CA ASP A 277 -16.67 -11.80 4.25
C ASP A 277 -17.98 -11.15 3.81
N LYS A 278 -18.98 -11.06 4.69
CA LYS A 278 -20.28 -10.42 4.41
C LYS A 278 -20.58 -9.25 5.35
N PRO A 279 -19.81 -8.14 5.29
CA PRO A 279 -19.87 -7.07 6.29
C PRO A 279 -21.04 -6.09 6.12
N HIS A 280 -21.78 -6.15 5.00
CA HIS A 280 -22.85 -5.20 4.73
C HIS A 280 -24.12 -5.67 5.45
N HIS A 281 -24.65 -4.85 6.36
CA HIS A 281 -25.91 -5.10 7.08
C HIS A 281 -26.82 -3.87 7.19
N GLU A 282 -26.31 -2.68 6.81
CA GLU A 282 -26.95 -1.40 7.13
C GLU A 282 -28.19 -1.11 6.29
N ASN A 283 -28.21 -1.56 5.03
CA ASN A 283 -29.32 -1.33 4.10
C ASN A 283 -29.91 -2.66 3.64
N PRO A 284 -31.09 -3.08 4.16
CA PRO A 284 -31.72 -4.35 3.81
C PRO A 284 -31.99 -4.52 2.30
N LEU A 285 -32.19 -3.43 1.55
CA LEU A 285 -32.46 -3.49 0.10
C LEU A 285 -31.19 -3.78 -0.72
N LEU A 286 -30.02 -3.42 -0.21
CA LEU A 286 -28.73 -3.56 -0.91
C LEU A 286 -27.83 -4.63 -0.29
N MET A 287 -28.15 -5.10 0.92
CA MET A 287 -27.36 -6.02 1.73
C MET A 287 -26.88 -7.24 0.94
N ASP A 288 -27.82 -8.02 0.41
CA ASP A 288 -27.50 -9.26 -0.30
C ASP A 288 -26.71 -8.98 -1.58
N ARG A 289 -27.04 -7.90 -2.28
CA ARG A 289 -26.32 -7.51 -3.49
C ARG A 289 -24.87 -7.17 -3.18
N LEU A 290 -24.61 -6.31 -2.20
CA LEU A 290 -23.24 -5.92 -1.82
C LEU A 290 -22.43 -7.10 -1.28
N ASN A 291 -23.05 -7.96 -0.47
CA ASN A 291 -22.39 -9.16 0.05
C ASN A 291 -22.11 -10.21 -1.03
N VAL A 292 -22.89 -10.29 -2.12
CA VAL A 292 -22.55 -11.16 -3.27
C VAL A 292 -21.35 -10.61 -4.05
N HIS A 293 -21.13 -9.30 -4.08
CA HIS A 293 -19.97 -8.74 -4.78
C HIS A 293 -18.64 -9.21 -4.17
N THR A 294 -18.60 -9.54 -2.86
CA THR A 294 -17.38 -10.00 -2.21
C THR A 294 -16.88 -11.35 -2.74
N ASP A 295 -17.72 -12.09 -3.47
CA ASP A 295 -17.30 -13.33 -4.13
C ASP A 295 -16.33 -13.06 -5.27
N LYS A 296 -16.45 -11.90 -5.94
CA LYS A 296 -15.65 -11.53 -7.11
C LYS A 296 -14.79 -10.29 -6.90
N LEU A 297 -15.14 -9.39 -5.99
CA LEU A 297 -14.42 -8.16 -5.70
C LEU A 297 -13.69 -8.26 -4.35
N ALA A 298 -12.44 -7.80 -4.33
CA ALA A 298 -11.75 -7.53 -3.08
C ALA A 298 -12.42 -6.36 -2.35
N CYS A 299 -12.37 -6.34 -1.01
CA CYS A 299 -12.90 -5.22 -0.22
C CYS A 299 -12.24 -3.89 -0.64
N GLN A 300 -10.92 -3.95 -0.90
CA GLN A 300 -10.10 -2.83 -1.35
C GLN A 300 -10.62 -2.21 -2.65
N THR A 301 -11.16 -3.00 -3.58
CA THR A 301 -11.69 -2.53 -4.87
C THR A 301 -12.78 -1.48 -4.68
N CYS A 302 -13.63 -1.67 -3.67
CA CYS A 302 -14.72 -0.75 -3.36
C CYS A 302 -14.33 0.30 -2.31
N HIS A 303 -13.48 -0.06 -1.35
CA HIS A 303 -13.19 0.77 -0.18
C HIS A 303 -11.91 1.61 -0.30
N VAL A 304 -11.10 1.42 -1.34
CA VAL A 304 -10.01 2.33 -1.72
C VAL A 304 -10.30 2.89 -3.11
N PRO A 305 -11.24 3.85 -3.23
CA PRO A 305 -11.70 4.38 -4.51
C PRO A 305 -10.60 5.16 -5.25
N GLN A 306 -9.65 5.74 -4.50
CA GLN A 306 -8.49 6.47 -4.99
C GLN A 306 -7.32 6.25 -4.03
N PHE A 307 -6.09 6.35 -4.54
CA PHE A 307 -4.86 6.42 -3.75
C PHE A 307 -4.15 7.75 -3.97
N ALA A 308 -3.08 8.00 -3.21
CA ALA A 308 -2.37 9.27 -3.17
C ALA A 308 -3.31 10.45 -2.91
N ARG A 309 -4.21 10.29 -1.93
CA ARG A 309 -5.34 11.19 -1.65
C ARG A 309 -4.95 12.42 -0.85
N ASN A 310 -3.87 13.08 -1.26
CA ASN A 310 -3.32 14.27 -0.63
C ASN A 310 -2.41 15.03 -1.63
N ALA A 311 -1.82 16.14 -1.16
CA ALA A 311 -0.93 16.98 -1.97
C ALA A 311 0.46 16.38 -2.25
N ILE A 312 0.87 15.31 -1.54
CA ILE A 312 2.16 14.63 -1.80
C ILE A 312 2.07 13.92 -3.16
N GLY A 313 0.96 13.25 -3.42
CA GLY A 313 0.76 12.52 -4.66
C GLY A 313 1.67 11.28 -4.73
N THR A 314 1.84 10.76 -5.94
CA THR A 314 2.69 9.60 -6.23
C THR A 314 3.24 9.68 -7.65
N GLU A 315 4.41 9.10 -7.85
CA GLU A 315 4.99 8.91 -9.18
C GLU A 315 4.20 7.84 -9.93
N LYS A 316 3.78 8.17 -11.14
CA LYS A 316 3.08 7.29 -12.09
C LYS A 316 4.03 6.66 -13.09
N SER A 317 5.08 7.40 -13.46
CA SER A 317 6.09 6.88 -14.35
C SER A 317 7.46 7.49 -14.18
N TRP A 318 8.48 6.71 -14.56
CA TRP A 318 9.87 7.12 -14.60
C TRP A 318 10.51 6.66 -15.92
N ASP A 319 10.95 7.61 -16.75
CA ASP A 319 11.67 7.39 -18.00
C ASP A 319 13.18 7.69 -17.87
N TRP A 320 13.98 6.64 -17.67
CA TRP A 320 15.44 6.72 -17.61
C TRP A 320 16.10 7.03 -18.96
N SER A 321 15.42 6.85 -20.11
CA SER A 321 16.02 7.05 -21.43
C SER A 321 16.39 8.51 -21.69
N THR A 322 15.84 9.42 -20.88
CA THR A 322 16.09 10.85 -20.93
C THR A 322 17.08 11.33 -19.86
N ALA A 323 17.57 10.44 -19.01
CA ALA A 323 18.64 10.75 -18.06
C ALA A 323 19.91 11.21 -18.81
N THR A 324 20.88 11.74 -18.08
CA THR A 324 22.15 12.29 -18.55
C THR A 324 22.06 13.50 -19.49
N LYS A 325 20.84 13.95 -19.84
CA LYS A 325 20.64 15.23 -20.50
C LYS A 325 21.05 16.38 -19.58
N MET A 326 22.04 17.16 -20.01
CA MET A 326 22.56 18.33 -19.30
C MET A 326 21.90 19.63 -19.77
N GLY A 327 21.96 20.65 -18.92
CA GLY A 327 21.54 22.01 -19.26
C GLY A 327 22.67 22.84 -19.88
N PRO A 328 22.50 24.17 -19.91
CA PRO A 328 23.54 25.11 -20.33
C PRO A 328 24.86 24.87 -19.58
N GLU A 329 25.99 25.07 -20.27
CA GLU A 329 27.34 24.90 -19.71
C GLU A 329 27.66 23.47 -19.22
N GLY A 330 26.89 22.46 -19.65
CA GLY A 330 27.11 21.06 -19.27
C GLY A 330 26.74 20.75 -17.82
N LYS A 331 25.98 21.62 -17.14
CA LYS A 331 25.56 21.42 -15.75
C LYS A 331 24.32 20.54 -15.66
N PRO A 332 24.20 19.66 -14.66
CA PRO A 332 22.97 18.90 -14.43
C PRO A 332 21.82 19.83 -14.05
N ILE A 333 20.61 19.50 -14.49
CA ILE A 333 19.40 20.27 -14.27
C ILE A 333 18.32 19.45 -13.57
N VAL A 334 17.49 20.15 -12.81
CA VAL A 334 16.27 19.61 -12.19
C VAL A 334 15.11 20.51 -12.58
N VAL A 335 14.06 19.91 -13.13
CA VAL A 335 12.82 20.62 -13.49
C VAL A 335 11.71 20.13 -12.59
N LYS A 336 10.85 21.04 -12.15
CA LYS A 336 9.68 20.73 -11.32
C LYS A 336 8.38 20.83 -12.13
N ASP A 337 7.39 20.02 -11.77
CA ASP A 337 6.03 20.17 -12.27
C ASP A 337 5.32 21.36 -11.61
N SER A 338 4.07 21.61 -12.00
CA SER A 338 3.24 22.70 -11.45
C SER A 338 2.94 22.53 -9.95
N ALA A 339 3.08 21.34 -9.38
CA ALA A 339 2.92 21.05 -7.95
C ALA A 339 4.26 21.09 -7.19
N GLY A 340 5.36 21.46 -7.84
CA GLY A 340 6.68 21.55 -7.23
C GLY A 340 7.40 20.20 -7.06
N ARG A 341 6.85 19.11 -7.61
CA ARG A 341 7.45 17.76 -7.63
C ARG A 341 8.47 17.66 -8.76
N ARG A 342 9.43 16.75 -8.63
CA ARG A 342 10.49 16.57 -9.63
C ARG A 342 9.91 15.99 -10.92
N ALA A 343 9.86 16.78 -11.99
CA ALA A 343 9.41 16.36 -13.33
C ALA A 343 10.58 15.86 -14.20
N PHE A 344 11.78 16.40 -13.99
CA PHE A 344 13.01 15.94 -14.63
C PHE A 344 14.20 16.09 -13.69
N ASP A 345 15.19 15.21 -13.82
CA ASP A 345 16.50 15.33 -13.20
C ASP A 345 17.55 14.69 -14.10
N SER A 346 18.64 15.40 -14.44
CA SER A 346 19.73 14.85 -15.27
C SER A 346 20.26 13.52 -14.75
N LYS A 347 20.20 13.25 -13.44
CA LYS A 347 20.65 11.99 -12.86
C LYS A 347 19.71 10.81 -13.14
N LYS A 348 18.45 11.08 -13.47
CA LYS A 348 17.36 10.11 -13.38
C LYS A 348 16.45 10.08 -14.61
N GLY A 349 16.31 11.18 -15.34
CA GLY A 349 15.39 11.32 -16.47
C GLY A 349 14.08 11.99 -16.09
N ASN A 350 13.02 11.65 -16.82
CA ASN A 350 11.69 12.26 -16.66
C ASN A 350 10.82 11.46 -15.69
N PHE A 351 9.96 12.19 -14.98
CA PHE A 351 8.97 11.66 -14.07
C PHE A 351 7.59 12.23 -14.38
N ALA A 352 6.56 11.42 -14.19
CA ALA A 352 5.19 11.90 -14.15
C ALA A 352 4.59 11.62 -12.78
N TRP A 353 3.88 12.62 -12.23
CA TRP A 353 3.28 12.55 -10.90
C TRP A 353 1.79 12.86 -10.96
N ASP A 354 1.05 12.38 -9.99
CA ASP A 354 -0.35 12.74 -9.83
C ASP A 354 -0.85 12.50 -8.40
N SER A 355 -2.05 12.99 -8.11
CA SER A 355 -2.75 12.79 -6.84
C SER A 355 -4.16 12.27 -7.10
N PHE A 356 -4.77 11.63 -6.10
CA PHE A 356 -6.16 11.14 -6.17
C PHE A 356 -6.41 10.16 -7.35
N LEU A 357 -5.44 9.27 -7.59
CA LEU A 357 -5.49 8.34 -8.71
C LEU A 357 -6.50 7.22 -8.48
N ILE A 358 -7.27 6.91 -9.53
CA ILE A 358 -8.12 5.72 -9.58
C ILE A 358 -7.21 4.50 -9.84
N PRO A 359 -7.31 3.43 -9.03
CA PRO A 359 -6.56 2.19 -9.27
C PRO A 359 -6.93 1.55 -10.62
N GLU A 360 -5.99 0.80 -11.19
CA GLU A 360 -6.28 -0.15 -12.26
C GLU A 360 -6.73 -1.48 -11.64
N TYR A 361 -7.72 -2.14 -12.24
CA TYR A 361 -8.33 -3.33 -11.66
C TYR A 361 -7.92 -4.59 -12.44
N ARG A 362 -7.44 -5.61 -11.73
CA ARG A 362 -7.02 -6.89 -12.33
C ARG A 362 -7.52 -8.06 -11.50
N TRP A 363 -7.77 -9.20 -12.14
CA TRP A 363 -7.94 -10.45 -11.41
C TRP A 363 -6.65 -10.81 -10.69
N PHE A 364 -6.78 -11.25 -9.44
CA PHE A 364 -5.65 -11.53 -8.59
C PHE A 364 -5.96 -12.70 -7.66
N ASN A 365 -5.09 -13.71 -7.65
CA ASN A 365 -5.20 -14.93 -6.85
C ASN A 365 -4.25 -14.95 -5.63
N GLY A 366 -3.56 -13.84 -5.37
CA GLY A 366 -2.65 -13.70 -4.22
C GLY A 366 -1.18 -13.85 -4.58
N LYS A 367 -0.88 -14.29 -5.81
CA LYS A 367 0.49 -14.54 -6.28
C LYS A 367 0.92 -13.50 -7.29
N VAL A 368 2.18 -13.09 -7.21
CA VAL A 368 2.78 -12.15 -8.16
C VAL A 368 4.01 -12.81 -8.73
N ALA A 369 4.05 -12.96 -10.05
CA ALA A 369 5.26 -13.37 -10.76
C ALA A 369 6.21 -12.18 -10.85
N PHE A 370 7.52 -12.40 -10.68
CA PHE A 370 8.53 -11.34 -10.76
C PHE A 370 9.64 -11.73 -11.73
N LYS A 371 10.18 -10.73 -12.43
CA LYS A 371 11.44 -10.84 -13.16
C LYS A 371 12.62 -10.77 -12.21
N THR A 372 13.56 -11.71 -12.33
CA THR A 372 14.84 -11.68 -11.59
C THR A 372 15.98 -11.16 -12.46
N LEU A 373 17.11 -10.84 -11.81
CA LEU A 373 18.32 -10.40 -12.50
C LEU A 373 18.78 -11.44 -13.54
N GLY A 374 19.17 -10.99 -14.73
CA GLY A 374 19.64 -11.86 -15.81
C GLY A 374 18.54 -12.59 -16.61
N GLU A 375 17.28 -12.51 -16.19
CA GLU A 375 16.18 -13.14 -16.92
C GLU A 375 15.94 -12.46 -18.27
N LYS A 376 15.63 -13.26 -19.29
CA LYS A 376 15.30 -12.74 -20.63
C LYS A 376 13.94 -12.03 -20.64
N ILE A 377 13.87 -10.98 -21.46
CA ILE A 377 12.71 -10.16 -21.72
C ILE A 377 12.36 -10.17 -23.21
N ASP A 378 11.13 -9.82 -23.52
CA ASP A 378 10.72 -9.48 -24.87
C ASP A 378 10.67 -7.94 -25.02
N PRO A 379 11.62 -7.33 -25.76
CA PRO A 379 11.66 -5.88 -25.91
C PRO A 379 10.64 -5.35 -26.94
N ALA A 380 9.89 -6.21 -27.63
CA ALA A 380 8.88 -5.78 -28.60
C ALA A 380 7.63 -5.20 -27.92
N GLY A 381 7.39 -5.53 -26.65
CA GLY A 381 6.26 -5.06 -25.85
C GLY A 381 6.69 -4.33 -24.57
N VAL A 382 5.70 -4.00 -23.74
CA VAL A 382 5.95 -3.52 -22.38
C VAL A 382 6.37 -4.70 -21.51
N VAL A 383 7.53 -4.60 -20.89
CA VAL A 383 8.06 -5.63 -19.99
C VAL A 383 7.40 -5.49 -18.62
N GLU A 384 6.55 -6.46 -18.28
CA GLU A 384 6.01 -6.60 -16.93
C GLU A 384 7.12 -7.09 -15.98
N ILE A 385 7.67 -6.19 -15.17
CA ILE A 385 8.68 -6.56 -14.15
C ILE A 385 8.06 -7.43 -13.08
N ASN A 386 6.80 -7.17 -12.76
CA ASN A 386 5.99 -8.07 -11.99
C ASN A 386 4.58 -8.13 -12.55
N ARG A 387 3.97 -9.31 -12.44
CA ARG A 387 2.63 -9.58 -12.96
C ARG A 387 1.77 -10.20 -11.88
N PRO A 388 0.69 -9.51 -11.43
CA PRO A 388 -0.34 -10.15 -10.61
C PRO A 388 -0.92 -11.35 -11.36
N GLU A 389 -0.88 -12.53 -10.73
CA GLU A 389 -1.46 -13.75 -11.30
C GLU A 389 -2.94 -13.88 -10.92
N GLY A 390 -3.69 -14.61 -11.73
CA GLY A 390 -5.10 -14.91 -11.51
C GLY A 390 -5.92 -14.59 -12.75
N LYS A 391 -6.91 -15.43 -13.03
CA LYS A 391 -7.86 -15.24 -14.13
C LYS A 391 -9.29 -15.45 -13.64
N PRO A 392 -10.31 -15.02 -14.41
CA PRO A 392 -11.69 -15.27 -14.06
C PRO A 392 -11.95 -16.76 -13.83
N GLY A 393 -12.55 -17.09 -12.68
CA GLY A 393 -12.89 -18.46 -12.32
C GLY A 393 -11.82 -19.25 -11.57
N ASP A 394 -10.59 -18.72 -11.45
CA ASP A 394 -9.58 -19.35 -10.60
C ASP A 394 -10.05 -19.40 -9.12
N PRO A 395 -9.80 -20.52 -8.40
CA PRO A 395 -10.06 -20.59 -6.98
C PRO A 395 -9.33 -19.46 -6.23
N GLY A 396 -10.09 -18.70 -5.45
CA GLY A 396 -9.57 -17.59 -4.65
C GLY A 396 -9.14 -16.33 -5.42
N ALA A 397 -9.37 -16.29 -6.74
CA ALA A 397 -9.17 -15.05 -7.49
C ALA A 397 -10.30 -14.06 -7.24
N ARG A 398 -9.93 -12.80 -6.98
CA ARG A 398 -10.85 -11.65 -6.94
C ARG A 398 -10.30 -10.52 -7.79
N ILE A 399 -11.14 -9.56 -8.14
CA ILE A 399 -10.73 -8.32 -8.79
C ILE A 399 -10.19 -7.39 -7.71
N TRP A 400 -8.93 -6.98 -7.87
CA TRP A 400 -8.16 -6.17 -6.92
C TRP A 400 -7.72 -4.84 -7.53
N PRO A 401 -7.55 -3.79 -6.70
CA PRO A 401 -7.02 -2.50 -7.15
C PRO A 401 -5.48 -2.48 -7.10
N PHE A 402 -4.88 -1.96 -8.16
CA PHE A 402 -3.43 -1.81 -8.29
C PHE A 402 -3.06 -0.39 -8.69
N LYS A 403 -1.94 0.10 -8.14
CA LYS A 403 -1.14 1.12 -8.79
C LYS A 403 -0.27 0.44 -9.84
N VAL A 404 -0.32 0.92 -11.08
CA VAL A 404 0.60 0.51 -12.15
C VAL A 404 1.59 1.64 -12.38
N HIS A 405 2.84 1.39 -12.03
CA HIS A 405 3.96 2.28 -12.32
C HIS A 405 4.56 1.91 -13.66
N ARG A 406 4.64 2.87 -14.60
CA ARG A 406 5.19 2.66 -15.94
C ARG A 406 6.58 3.27 -16.06
N GLY A 407 7.40 2.83 -17.00
CA GLY A 407 8.70 3.45 -17.18
C GLY A 407 9.43 3.02 -18.42
N LYS A 408 10.66 3.51 -18.55
CA LYS A 408 11.66 2.97 -19.47
C LYS A 408 12.97 2.82 -18.73
N GLN A 409 13.65 1.70 -18.92
CA GLN A 409 14.94 1.43 -18.29
C GLN A 409 15.88 0.67 -19.21
N ALA A 410 17.17 0.72 -18.88
CA ALA A 410 18.22 0.15 -19.69
C ALA A 410 18.12 -1.38 -19.78
N TYR A 411 18.29 -1.93 -20.98
CA TYR A 411 18.39 -3.36 -21.26
C TYR A 411 19.49 -3.65 -22.28
N ASP A 412 19.97 -4.89 -22.31
CA ASP A 412 20.92 -5.37 -23.31
C ASP A 412 20.17 -5.89 -24.55
N PRO A 413 20.35 -5.31 -25.74
CA PRO A 413 19.62 -5.72 -26.95
C PRO A 413 20.07 -7.09 -27.52
N GLU A 414 21.28 -7.54 -27.20
CA GLU A 414 21.79 -8.83 -27.67
C GLU A 414 21.42 -9.96 -26.71
N LEU A 415 21.65 -9.74 -25.41
CA LEU A 415 21.37 -10.72 -24.36
C LEU A 415 19.88 -10.73 -23.94
N LYS A 416 19.15 -9.66 -24.28
CA LYS A 416 17.73 -9.44 -24.00
C LYS A 416 17.39 -9.55 -22.52
N ASN A 417 18.16 -8.92 -21.65
CA ASN A 417 17.89 -8.83 -20.22
C ASN A 417 17.97 -7.37 -19.74
N LEU A 418 17.25 -7.05 -18.67
CA LEU A 418 17.36 -5.74 -18.03
C LEU A 418 18.74 -5.59 -17.39
N LEU A 419 19.32 -4.39 -17.50
CA LEU A 419 20.68 -4.12 -17.03
C LEU A 419 20.70 -3.70 -15.55
N VAL A 420 21.73 -4.18 -14.84
CA VAL A 420 22.12 -3.70 -13.52
C VAL A 420 22.97 -2.45 -13.73
N VAL A 421 22.56 -1.34 -13.13
CA VAL A 421 23.20 -0.04 -13.32
C VAL A 421 23.75 0.44 -11.98
N HIS A 422 25.04 0.75 -11.94
CA HIS A 422 25.65 1.41 -10.79
C HIS A 422 25.25 2.89 -10.79
N THR A 423 24.17 3.20 -10.08
CA THR A 423 23.56 4.54 -10.08
C THR A 423 24.15 5.46 -9.03
N ALA A 424 24.44 4.94 -7.83
CA ALA A 424 24.75 5.72 -6.65
C ALA A 424 26.07 5.25 -6.01
N GLY A 425 26.86 6.19 -5.50
CA GLY A 425 28.18 5.93 -4.95
C GLY A 425 29.09 7.15 -5.10
N GLU A 426 30.12 7.25 -4.28
CA GLU A 426 31.07 8.39 -4.32
C GLU A 426 32.18 8.20 -5.37
N ASP A 427 32.17 7.07 -6.07
CA ASP A 427 33.16 6.75 -7.08
C ASP A 427 32.81 7.31 -8.48
N HIS A 428 33.83 7.37 -9.33
CA HIS A 428 33.74 7.89 -10.69
C HIS A 428 32.98 7.01 -11.71
N THR A 429 32.42 5.86 -11.28
CA THR A 429 31.63 4.96 -12.13
C THR A 429 30.12 5.10 -11.89
N ALA A 430 29.69 5.73 -10.80
CA ALA A 430 28.27 5.95 -10.50
C ALA A 430 27.59 6.93 -11.47
N LEU A 431 26.45 6.51 -12.05
CA LEU A 431 25.70 7.29 -13.05
C LEU A 431 25.30 8.69 -12.55
N TRP A 432 24.94 8.81 -11.26
CA TRP A 432 24.53 10.08 -10.67
C TRP A 432 25.67 11.08 -10.46
N HIS A 433 26.91 10.66 -10.71
CA HIS A 433 28.11 11.48 -10.63
C HIS A 433 28.74 11.71 -12.02
N ASN A 434 28.86 10.67 -12.85
CA ASN A 434 29.57 10.75 -14.12
C ASN A 434 28.68 10.99 -15.35
N PHE A 435 27.36 10.72 -15.26
CA PHE A 435 26.42 10.78 -16.38
C PHE A 435 26.81 9.90 -17.60
N ASP A 436 27.56 8.81 -17.37
CA ASP A 436 28.05 7.88 -18.38
C ASP A 436 27.40 6.50 -18.21
N TRP A 437 26.49 6.17 -19.13
CA TRP A 437 25.75 4.90 -19.14
C TRP A 437 26.65 3.66 -19.29
N PRO A 438 27.49 3.55 -20.33
CA PRO A 438 28.41 2.41 -20.46
C PRO A 438 29.24 2.13 -19.20
N LYS A 439 29.78 3.16 -18.56
CA LYS A 439 30.61 3.00 -17.36
C LYS A 439 29.81 2.51 -16.15
N ALA A 440 28.63 3.08 -15.95
CA ALA A 440 27.72 2.68 -14.87
C ALA A 440 27.16 1.25 -15.06
N ILE A 441 26.80 0.90 -16.30
CA ILE A 441 26.33 -0.44 -16.65
C ILE A 441 27.44 -1.46 -16.48
N GLY A 442 28.65 -1.20 -17.00
CA GLY A 442 29.79 -2.11 -16.87
C GLY A 442 30.08 -2.46 -15.41
N THR A 443 30.09 -1.45 -14.53
CA THR A 443 30.29 -1.65 -13.09
C THR A 443 29.15 -2.43 -12.44
N GLY A 444 27.90 -2.07 -12.74
CA GLY A 444 26.73 -2.74 -12.18
C GLY A 444 26.66 -4.21 -12.60
N MET A 445 26.80 -4.51 -13.89
CA MET A 445 26.78 -5.87 -14.43
C MET A 445 27.93 -6.72 -13.89
N GLN A 446 29.14 -6.17 -13.81
CA GLN A 446 30.28 -6.84 -13.19
C GLN A 446 30.02 -7.17 -11.71
N THR A 447 29.48 -6.21 -10.95
CA THR A 447 29.14 -6.41 -9.53
C THR A 447 28.08 -7.48 -9.34
N ALA A 448 27.10 -7.53 -10.25
CA ALA A 448 26.06 -8.57 -10.27
C ALA A 448 26.55 -9.94 -10.75
N GLY A 449 27.77 -10.04 -11.31
CA GLY A 449 28.27 -11.28 -11.91
C GLY A 449 27.53 -11.68 -13.18
N LEU A 450 26.97 -10.72 -13.91
CA LEU A 450 26.18 -10.96 -15.13
C LEU A 450 26.93 -10.50 -16.39
N PRO A 451 26.76 -11.21 -17.52
CA PRO A 451 27.36 -10.80 -18.79
C PRO A 451 26.72 -9.52 -19.33
N TRP A 452 27.52 -8.73 -20.06
CA TRP A 452 27.07 -7.53 -20.78
C TRP A 452 27.70 -7.54 -22.17
N SER A 453 26.90 -7.31 -23.22
CA SER A 453 27.37 -7.28 -24.62
C SER A 453 28.21 -6.04 -24.97
N GLY A 454 28.24 -5.05 -24.08
CA GLY A 454 28.78 -3.72 -24.38
C GLY A 454 27.76 -2.79 -25.04
N LYS A 455 26.54 -3.27 -25.32
CA LYS A 455 25.44 -2.46 -25.87
C LYS A 455 24.35 -2.26 -24.84
N TYR A 456 23.61 -1.17 -24.98
CA TYR A 456 22.40 -0.92 -24.21
C TYR A 456 21.41 -0.14 -25.06
N ASP A 457 20.14 -0.32 -24.75
CA ASP A 457 19.03 0.48 -25.24
C ASP A 457 17.97 0.58 -24.12
N PHE A 458 16.85 1.24 -24.34
CA PHE A 458 15.78 1.42 -23.36
C PHE A 458 14.51 0.70 -23.77
N VAL A 459 13.93 -0.07 -22.84
CA VAL A 459 12.68 -0.79 -23.04
C VAL A 459 11.60 -0.25 -22.12
N ALA A 460 10.36 -0.22 -22.61
CA ALA A 460 9.20 0.13 -21.78
C ALA A 460 8.95 -0.95 -20.73
N THR A 461 8.66 -0.53 -19.50
CA THR A 461 8.40 -1.44 -18.37
C THR A 461 7.15 -1.04 -17.60
N GLU A 462 6.53 -2.01 -16.95
CA GLU A 462 5.51 -1.74 -15.94
C GLU A 462 5.69 -2.57 -14.68
N MET A 463 5.18 -2.06 -13.56
CA MET A 463 5.20 -2.71 -12.26
C MET A 463 3.89 -2.44 -11.52
N SER A 464 3.21 -3.51 -11.10
CA SER A 464 1.93 -3.46 -10.41
C SER A 464 2.08 -3.60 -8.89
N TRP A 465 1.40 -2.75 -8.13
CA TRP A 465 1.41 -2.72 -6.68
C TRP A 465 -0.01 -2.75 -6.13
N PRO A 466 -0.40 -3.79 -5.36
CA PRO A 466 -1.72 -3.81 -4.72
C PRO A 466 -1.91 -2.60 -3.81
N ILE A 467 -3.09 -2.00 -3.89
CA ILE A 467 -3.50 -0.89 -3.02
C ILE A 467 -4.33 -1.44 -1.87
N THR A 468 -3.86 -1.20 -0.64
CA THR A 468 -4.36 -1.88 0.57
C THR A 468 -4.62 -0.94 1.74
N HIS A 469 -4.05 0.26 1.71
CA HIS A 469 -4.25 1.32 2.70
C HIS A 469 -5.07 2.46 2.10
N MET A 470 -5.24 3.53 2.86
CA MET A 470 -6.11 4.64 2.53
C MET A 470 -7.56 4.16 2.33
N VAL A 471 -8.05 3.36 3.27
CA VAL A 471 -9.47 2.95 3.26
C VAL A 471 -10.34 4.18 3.50
N ALA A 472 -11.25 4.46 2.58
CA ALA A 472 -12.13 5.61 2.62
C ALA A 472 -13.27 5.45 3.65
N PRO A 473 -13.86 6.56 4.13
CA PRO A 473 -15.15 6.52 4.80
C PRO A 473 -16.20 5.76 3.97
N LYS A 474 -17.12 5.05 4.64
CA LYS A 474 -18.15 4.24 3.96
C LYS A 474 -19.00 5.03 2.94
N GLY A 475 -19.22 6.33 3.18
CA GLY A 475 -19.95 7.21 2.27
C GLY A 475 -19.21 7.52 0.96
N ASP A 476 -17.89 7.30 0.93
CA ASP A 476 -17.02 7.56 -0.21
C ASP A 476 -16.60 6.26 -0.93
N ALA A 477 -17.16 5.11 -0.53
CA ALA A 477 -16.93 3.85 -1.21
C ALA A 477 -17.44 3.91 -2.67
N VAL A 478 -16.85 3.10 -3.55
CA VAL A 478 -17.24 3.02 -4.95
C VAL A 478 -18.73 2.68 -5.08
N THR A 479 -19.46 3.50 -5.83
CA THR A 479 -20.90 3.33 -6.06
C THR A 479 -21.17 2.42 -7.25
N CYS A 480 -22.39 1.87 -7.34
CA CYS A 480 -22.79 0.97 -8.41
C CYS A 480 -22.53 1.57 -9.81
N ALA A 481 -22.92 2.83 -10.01
CA ALA A 481 -22.77 3.51 -11.30
C ALA A 481 -21.30 3.64 -11.73
N GLN A 482 -20.36 3.74 -10.79
CA GLN A 482 -18.94 3.84 -11.13
C GLN A 482 -18.38 2.54 -11.73
N CYS A 483 -19.03 1.39 -11.56
CA CYS A 483 -18.61 0.11 -12.14
C CYS A 483 -19.53 -0.36 -13.27
N HIS A 484 -20.82 -0.05 -13.22
CA HIS A 484 -21.83 -0.62 -14.13
C HIS A 484 -22.14 0.23 -15.37
N THR A 485 -21.57 1.44 -15.51
CA THR A 485 -21.68 2.24 -16.73
C THR A 485 -20.69 1.78 -17.80
N GLY A 486 -20.96 2.06 -19.09
CA GLY A 486 -20.16 1.62 -20.24
C GLY A 486 -18.65 1.85 -20.10
N GLU A 487 -18.24 3.01 -19.57
CA GLU A 487 -16.84 3.37 -19.28
C GLU A 487 -16.54 3.36 -17.77
N GLY A 488 -17.19 2.46 -17.03
CA GLY A 488 -16.99 2.29 -15.60
C GLY A 488 -15.60 1.76 -15.24
N ARG A 489 -15.25 1.82 -13.95
CA ARG A 489 -13.96 1.40 -13.36
C ARG A 489 -13.51 -0.01 -13.74
N LEU A 490 -14.45 -0.92 -13.99
CA LEU A 490 -14.16 -2.31 -14.36
C LEU A 490 -14.12 -2.53 -15.89
N ALA A 491 -14.15 -1.45 -16.69
CA ALA A 491 -14.00 -1.56 -18.14
C ALA A 491 -12.69 -2.29 -18.50
N GLY A 492 -12.79 -3.26 -19.39
CA GLY A 492 -11.65 -4.11 -19.79
C GLY A 492 -11.33 -5.28 -18.85
N VAL A 493 -11.98 -5.38 -17.68
CA VAL A 493 -11.85 -6.54 -16.80
C VAL A 493 -12.70 -7.69 -17.34
N GLY A 494 -12.03 -8.67 -17.97
CA GLY A 494 -12.71 -9.83 -18.57
C GLY A 494 -13.36 -10.78 -17.56
N GLY A 495 -14.24 -11.65 -18.06
CA GLY A 495 -14.81 -12.78 -17.31
C GLY A 495 -15.81 -12.43 -16.21
N VAL A 496 -16.32 -11.19 -16.21
CA VAL A 496 -17.51 -10.79 -15.45
C VAL A 496 -18.56 -10.22 -16.40
N TRP A 497 -19.81 -10.65 -16.25
CA TRP A 497 -20.92 -9.99 -16.92
C TRP A 497 -21.40 -8.83 -16.05
N LEU A 498 -21.23 -7.62 -16.55
CA LEU A 498 -21.63 -6.38 -15.86
C LEU A 498 -22.87 -5.80 -16.53
N PRO A 499 -24.04 -5.81 -15.86
CA PRO A 499 -25.23 -5.14 -16.38
C PRO A 499 -24.91 -3.66 -16.61
N GLY A 500 -25.33 -3.13 -17.77
CA GLY A 500 -25.05 -1.75 -18.21
C GLY A 500 -23.78 -1.57 -19.03
N GLN A 501 -22.78 -2.46 -18.88
CA GLN A 501 -21.60 -2.52 -19.75
C GLN A 501 -21.74 -3.56 -20.85
N HIS A 502 -22.10 -4.78 -20.45
CA HIS A 502 -22.21 -5.91 -21.35
C HIS A 502 -23.65 -6.05 -21.82
N ARG A 503 -23.86 -5.94 -23.13
CA ARG A 503 -25.16 -6.16 -23.77
C ARG A 503 -25.11 -7.47 -24.55
N ASN A 504 -26.20 -8.22 -24.51
CA ASN A 504 -26.37 -9.39 -25.37
C ASN A 504 -27.53 -9.09 -26.32
N ALA A 505 -27.23 -8.89 -27.61
CA ALA A 505 -28.22 -8.46 -28.58
C ALA A 505 -29.42 -9.41 -28.67
N ILE A 506 -29.23 -10.72 -28.47
CA ILE A 506 -30.30 -11.71 -28.49
C ILE A 506 -31.18 -11.55 -27.26
N ILE A 507 -30.59 -11.49 -26.06
CA ILE A 507 -31.34 -11.31 -24.81
C ILE A 507 -32.06 -9.96 -24.80
N ASP A 508 -31.40 -8.89 -25.26
CA ASP A 508 -32.00 -7.55 -25.37
C ASP A 508 -33.19 -7.58 -26.34
N THR A 509 -33.04 -8.23 -27.51
CA THR A 509 -34.13 -8.35 -28.50
C THR A 509 -35.28 -9.18 -27.97
N MET A 510 -35.00 -10.32 -27.32
CA MET A 510 -36.02 -11.15 -26.67
C MET A 510 -36.74 -10.40 -25.55
N GLY A 511 -35.99 -9.65 -24.73
CA GLY A 511 -36.54 -8.81 -23.67
C GLY A 511 -37.49 -7.75 -24.22
N TRP A 512 -37.08 -7.03 -25.26
CA TRP A 512 -37.94 -6.04 -25.92
C TRP A 512 -39.13 -6.68 -26.63
N ALA A 513 -38.98 -7.88 -27.20
CA ALA A 513 -40.10 -8.63 -27.77
C ALA A 513 -41.14 -8.99 -26.71
N VAL A 514 -40.71 -9.43 -25.52
CA VAL A 514 -41.60 -9.71 -24.38
C VAL A 514 -42.32 -8.45 -23.91
N VAL A 515 -41.62 -7.31 -23.79
CA VAL A 515 -42.24 -6.02 -23.46
C VAL A 515 -43.28 -5.63 -24.51
N GLY A 516 -42.96 -5.81 -25.79
CA GLY A 516 -43.89 -5.55 -26.89
C GLY A 516 -45.14 -6.44 -26.84
N LEU A 517 -44.97 -7.74 -26.58
CA LEU A 517 -46.08 -8.70 -26.43
C LEU A 517 -46.95 -8.37 -25.22
N ALA A 518 -46.35 -7.99 -24.08
CA ALA A 518 -47.07 -7.58 -22.90
C ALA A 518 -47.89 -6.30 -23.15
N LEU A 519 -47.29 -5.29 -23.80
CA LEU A 519 -47.99 -4.07 -24.19
C LEU A 519 -49.17 -4.38 -25.12
N LEU A 520 -48.95 -5.23 -26.14
CA LEU A 520 -50.00 -5.67 -27.06
C LEU A 520 -51.14 -6.36 -26.31
N GLY A 521 -50.84 -7.30 -25.41
CA GLY A 521 -51.85 -7.97 -24.60
C GLY A 521 -52.65 -7.00 -23.72
N THR A 522 -51.97 -6.01 -23.15
CA THR A 522 -52.61 -4.97 -22.31
C THR A 522 -53.55 -4.09 -23.14
N LEU A 523 -53.12 -3.69 -24.34
CA LEU A 523 -53.92 -2.91 -25.29
C LEU A 523 -55.13 -3.69 -25.79
N ILE A 524 -54.97 -4.99 -26.13
CA ILE A 524 -56.07 -5.86 -26.53
C ILE A 524 -57.09 -5.98 -25.39
N HIS A 525 -56.63 -6.26 -24.16
CA HIS A 525 -57.52 -6.36 -23.01
C HIS A 525 -58.27 -5.03 -22.74
N GLY A 526 -57.56 -3.90 -22.82
CA GLY A 526 -58.15 -2.56 -22.71
C GLY A 526 -59.20 -2.30 -23.79
N GLY A 527 -58.88 -2.63 -25.05
CA GLY A 527 -59.80 -2.50 -26.19
C GLY A 527 -61.06 -3.34 -26.04
N ILE A 528 -60.92 -4.60 -25.58
CA ILE A 528 -62.06 -5.48 -25.27
C ILE A 528 -62.95 -4.84 -24.20
N ARG A 529 -62.38 -4.30 -23.12
CA ARG A 529 -63.15 -3.60 -22.07
C ARG A 529 -63.92 -2.40 -22.63
N VAL A 530 -63.30 -1.58 -23.46
CA VAL A 530 -63.94 -0.43 -24.10
C VAL A 530 -65.08 -0.87 -25.02
N CYS A 531 -64.86 -1.88 -25.86
CA CYS A 531 -65.90 -2.44 -26.74
C CYS A 531 -67.10 -2.99 -25.95
N VAL A 532 -66.85 -3.72 -24.85
CA VAL A 532 -67.91 -4.23 -23.96
C VAL A 532 -68.68 -3.09 -23.28
N LEU A 533 -67.99 -2.04 -22.83
CA LEU A 533 -68.62 -0.84 -22.24
C LEU A 533 -69.48 -0.08 -23.27
N CYS A 534 -68.99 0.10 -24.49
CA CYS A 534 -69.75 0.74 -25.58
C CYS A 534 -70.98 -0.08 -25.98
N ARG A 535 -70.89 -1.42 -25.96
CA ARG A 535 -72.04 -2.31 -26.19
C ARG A 535 -73.06 -2.24 -25.05
N ARG A 536 -72.62 -2.17 -23.78
CA ARG A 536 -73.51 -1.98 -22.63
C ARG A 536 -74.25 -0.63 -22.68
N LYS A 537 -73.57 0.47 -23.07
CA LYS A 537 -74.22 1.79 -23.26
C LYS A 537 -75.25 1.82 -24.40
N LYS A 538 -75.08 1.02 -25.45
CA LYS A 538 -76.08 0.88 -26.53
C LYS A 538 -77.28 -0.01 -26.16
N GLY A 539 -77.18 -0.81 -25.09
CA GLY A 539 -78.24 -1.69 -24.60
C GLY A 539 -79.17 -1.07 -23.54
N THR A 540 -78.84 0.12 -23.03
CA THR A 540 -79.69 0.89 -22.11
C THR A 540 -80.40 1.98 -22.89
N ASN A 541 -81.44 1.61 -23.64
CA ASN A 541 -82.48 2.56 -24.04
C ASN A 541 -83.58 2.44 -22.96
N PRO A 542 -83.83 3.47 -22.14
CA PRO A 542 -84.97 3.45 -21.25
C PRO A 542 -86.24 3.56 -22.12
N GLN A 543 -87.08 2.53 -22.05
CA GLN A 543 -88.50 2.64 -22.34
C GLN A 543 -89.19 3.39 -21.21
#